data_AF-A0A1G9XGD5-F1
#
_entry.id   AF-A0A1G9XGD5-F1
#
_cell.length_a   1.000
_cell.length_b   1.000
_cell.length_c   1.000
_cell.angle_alpha   90.00
_cell.angle_beta   90.00
_cell.angle_gamma   90.00
#
_symmetry.space_group_name_H-M   'P 1'
#
loop_
_entity.id
_entity.type
_entity.pdbx_description
1 polymer ?
#
loop_
_entity_poly.entity_id
_entity_poly.type
_entity_poly.pdbx_seq_one_letter_code
_entity_poly.pdbx_strand_id
1 'polypeptide(L)'
;MLCLFFLFPTVLHAQAVNQVYIYPSANLYAHPNSNLNIYSDISHSGTFVSYDAALINFYSSIWQNNAGSRLPDESARGIDGVGGVFRFSDLLQLPQRINSMSPQPFNGFPNVRLDNSLNVTADLGNLHINNNLDFVNGNLILNNVDVNVGRQGTGTITGFSHRNFIVTGSAMTGGGLVRNTAGVPMSLDFPIGTDLASYTPLTINYTGIPQSIKFRVADNLYNKLNFPEYVNKTWIMSTTVIDASAKADLTLQHNSSEEGIEYFRNRDQAYVTRYDSKLTGLWDILPPVPTITPGTITLRAAVFGAYMNTRLNVATFKQIEYFSKSVIKKDIDENTPVNIPDAISPNGDGFNDVYEVVKRLPTDKIRFEVYSRNQVLVFQDFDYQNTFNGTGNMGGFMGNNLPDGIYYYLISVNGAKGIPGYLIINR
;
A
#
# COMPACT_ATOMS: atom_id res chain seq x y z
N MET A 1 24.60 -70.68 -1.30
CA MET A 1 24.04 -69.53 -2.04
C MET A 1 24.50 -68.28 -1.30
N LEU A 2 25.62 -67.69 -1.75
CA LEU A 2 26.25 -66.53 -1.11
C LEU A 2 25.93 -65.31 -1.97
N CYS A 3 25.01 -64.44 -1.53
CA CYS A 3 24.66 -63.22 -2.26
C CYS A 3 25.71 -62.15 -2.04
N LEU A 4 26.38 -61.76 -3.12
CA LEU A 4 27.33 -60.66 -3.17
C LEU A 4 26.55 -59.34 -3.27
N PHE A 5 26.54 -58.53 -2.22
CA PHE A 5 26.00 -57.17 -2.26
C PHE A 5 27.01 -56.24 -2.94
N PHE A 6 26.69 -55.78 -4.15
CA PHE A 6 27.40 -54.66 -4.77
C PHE A 6 26.94 -53.35 -4.12
N LEU A 7 27.80 -52.76 -3.30
CA LEU A 7 27.67 -51.36 -2.88
C LEU A 7 28.01 -50.46 -4.07
N PHE A 8 26.99 -49.83 -4.66
CA PHE A 8 27.21 -48.72 -5.59
C PHE A 8 27.74 -47.52 -4.81
N PRO A 9 28.87 -46.91 -5.18
CA PRO A 9 29.31 -45.67 -4.55
C PRO A 9 28.31 -44.56 -4.91
N THR A 10 27.64 -44.01 -3.91
CA THR A 10 26.90 -42.75 -4.04
C THR A 10 27.90 -41.64 -4.25
N VAL A 11 27.94 -41.08 -5.46
CA VAL A 11 28.69 -39.85 -5.73
C VAL A 11 27.94 -38.69 -5.06
N LEU A 12 28.36 -38.34 -3.84
CA LEU A 12 28.03 -37.06 -3.22
C LEU A 12 28.62 -35.96 -4.11
N HIS A 13 27.78 -35.36 -4.94
CA HIS A 13 28.12 -34.09 -5.57
C HIS A 13 28.13 -33.02 -4.47
N ALA A 14 29.32 -32.75 -3.91
CA ALA A 14 29.53 -31.50 -3.22
C ALA A 14 29.41 -30.38 -4.27
N GLN A 15 28.26 -29.70 -4.32
CA GLN A 15 28.21 -28.42 -5.02
C GLN A 15 29.13 -27.48 -4.25
N ALA A 16 30.27 -27.14 -4.83
CA ALA A 16 31.07 -26.05 -4.33
C ALA A 16 30.20 -24.79 -4.38
N VAL A 17 29.84 -24.26 -3.21
CA VAL A 17 29.23 -22.93 -3.13
C VAL A 17 30.31 -21.96 -3.61
N ASN A 18 30.18 -21.48 -4.85
CA ASN A 18 31.07 -20.48 -5.40
C ASN A 18 30.68 -19.12 -4.80
N GLN A 19 31.18 -18.87 -3.59
CA GLN A 19 30.94 -17.66 -2.82
C GLN A 19 32.26 -16.94 -2.55
N VAL A 20 32.27 -15.64 -2.82
CA VAL A 20 33.37 -14.74 -2.50
C VAL A 20 33.08 -14.09 -1.15
N TYR A 21 34.06 -14.16 -0.26
CA TYR A 21 34.03 -13.53 1.04
C TYR A 21 34.88 -12.26 1.02
N ILE A 22 34.28 -11.12 1.36
CA ILE A 22 35.02 -9.91 1.69
C ILE A 22 35.14 -9.86 3.22
N TYR A 23 36.29 -10.31 3.73
CA TYR A 23 36.51 -10.45 5.17
C TYR A 23 36.45 -9.10 5.91
N PRO A 24 36.16 -9.11 7.22
CA PRO A 24 36.34 -7.92 8.06
C PRO A 24 37.73 -7.31 7.86
N SER A 25 37.80 -5.98 7.80
CA SER A 25 39.02 -5.20 7.53
C SER A 25 39.61 -5.32 6.12
N ALA A 26 39.07 -6.17 5.24
CA ALA A 26 39.45 -6.18 3.83
C ALA A 26 38.86 -4.94 3.13
N ASN A 27 39.64 -4.37 2.20
CA ASN A 27 39.22 -3.24 1.39
C ASN A 27 39.26 -3.63 -0.09
N LEU A 28 38.13 -3.53 -0.77
CA LEU A 28 37.99 -3.65 -2.21
C LEU A 28 37.66 -2.27 -2.80
N TYR A 29 38.19 -1.97 -3.98
CA TYR A 29 37.99 -0.68 -4.66
C TYR A 29 37.58 -0.91 -6.11
N ALA A 30 36.41 -0.39 -6.50
CA ALA A 30 36.02 -0.27 -7.90
C ALA A 30 36.33 1.15 -8.38
N HIS A 31 37.42 1.29 -9.14
CA HIS A 31 37.90 2.58 -9.65
C HIS A 31 37.00 3.15 -10.75
N PRO A 32 37.08 4.47 -11.04
CA PRO A 32 36.31 5.08 -12.12
C PRO A 32 36.50 4.36 -13.46
N ASN A 33 35.42 4.24 -14.22
CA ASN A 33 35.37 3.54 -15.52
C ASN A 33 35.72 2.04 -15.47
N SER A 34 35.83 1.45 -14.27
CA SER A 34 35.98 0.00 -14.14
C SER A 34 34.67 -0.73 -14.42
N ASN A 35 34.79 -1.92 -14.98
CA ASN A 35 33.67 -2.84 -15.20
C ASN A 35 33.99 -4.17 -14.48
N LEU A 36 33.57 -4.25 -13.21
CA LEU A 36 33.76 -5.43 -12.38
C LEU A 36 32.62 -6.41 -12.60
N ASN A 37 32.93 -7.65 -12.93
CA ASN A 37 31.96 -8.70 -13.23
C ASN A 37 32.05 -9.81 -12.18
N ILE A 38 30.97 -10.07 -11.46
CA ILE A 38 30.90 -10.99 -10.33
C ILE A 38 29.94 -12.13 -10.66
N TYR A 39 30.49 -13.34 -10.79
CA TYR A 39 29.77 -14.58 -11.14
C TYR A 39 29.54 -15.51 -9.95
N SER A 40 29.91 -15.06 -8.75
CA SER A 40 29.84 -15.81 -7.50
C SER A 40 28.93 -15.09 -6.50
N ASP A 41 28.32 -15.82 -5.57
CA ASP A 41 27.59 -15.18 -4.47
C ASP A 41 28.55 -14.35 -3.63
N ILE A 42 28.07 -13.23 -3.07
CA ILE A 42 28.88 -12.34 -2.23
C ILE A 42 28.44 -12.49 -0.77
N SER A 43 29.42 -12.70 0.11
CA SER A 43 29.28 -12.50 1.56
C SER A 43 30.25 -11.41 2.00
N HIS A 44 29.72 -10.22 2.25
CA HIS A 44 30.49 -8.99 2.48
C HIS A 44 30.49 -8.60 3.95
N SER A 45 31.67 -8.54 4.57
CA SER A 45 31.88 -8.08 5.95
C SER A 45 32.96 -6.99 6.06
N GLY A 46 33.58 -6.59 4.94
CA GLY A 46 34.65 -5.60 4.90
C GLY A 46 34.18 -4.25 4.34
N THR A 47 35.07 -3.55 3.64
CA THR A 47 34.75 -2.32 2.91
C THR A 47 34.87 -2.57 1.41
N PHE A 48 33.82 -2.23 0.65
CA PHE A 48 33.89 -2.20 -0.81
C PHE A 48 33.55 -0.79 -1.29
N VAL A 49 34.61 -0.02 -1.56
CA VAL A 49 34.53 1.34 -2.08
C VAL A 49 34.18 1.31 -3.57
N SER A 50 33.23 2.12 -3.99
CA SER A 50 32.88 2.30 -5.40
C SER A 50 32.92 3.76 -5.78
N TYR A 51 33.71 4.11 -6.78
CA TYR A 51 33.85 5.48 -7.27
C TYR A 51 32.82 5.78 -8.37
N ASP A 52 32.56 7.08 -8.59
CA ASP A 52 31.82 7.55 -9.77
C ASP A 52 32.32 6.88 -11.07
N ALA A 53 31.39 6.62 -11.98
CA ALA A 53 31.55 5.88 -13.23
C ALA A 53 32.04 4.42 -13.12
N ALA A 54 32.17 3.85 -11.92
CA ALA A 54 32.41 2.42 -11.77
C ALA A 54 31.10 1.62 -11.98
N LEU A 55 31.19 0.52 -12.72
CA LEU A 55 30.10 -0.44 -12.91
C LEU A 55 30.46 -1.78 -12.26
N ILE A 56 29.64 -2.22 -11.32
CA ILE A 56 29.76 -3.50 -10.63
C ILE A 56 28.58 -4.36 -11.09
N ASN A 57 28.83 -5.30 -12.00
CA ASN A 57 27.82 -6.25 -12.46
C ASN A 57 27.81 -7.50 -11.58
N PHE A 58 26.67 -7.77 -10.98
CA PHE A 58 26.41 -8.96 -10.19
C PHE A 58 25.49 -9.91 -10.96
N TYR A 59 25.96 -11.13 -11.18
CA TYR A 59 25.27 -12.15 -11.99
C TYR A 59 24.84 -13.39 -11.21
N SER A 60 25.40 -13.62 -10.02
CA SER A 60 25.04 -14.76 -9.15
C SER A 60 23.72 -14.51 -8.41
N SER A 61 23.32 -15.41 -7.51
CA SER A 61 22.01 -15.38 -6.85
C SER A 61 21.96 -14.49 -5.59
N ILE A 62 23.01 -14.47 -4.76
CA ILE A 62 22.94 -13.85 -3.43
C ILE A 62 24.00 -12.76 -3.26
N TRP A 63 23.55 -11.55 -2.95
CA TRP A 63 24.39 -10.49 -2.39
C TRP A 63 24.06 -10.31 -0.91
N GLN A 64 25.00 -10.63 -0.04
CA GLN A 64 24.82 -10.50 1.40
C GLN A 64 25.79 -9.49 2.01
N ASN A 65 25.23 -8.39 2.53
CA ASN A 65 25.92 -7.45 3.40
C ASN A 65 25.76 -7.93 4.86
N ASN A 66 26.83 -8.41 5.47
CA ASN A 66 26.87 -8.82 6.87
C ASN A 66 27.01 -7.59 7.79
N ALA A 67 26.81 -7.81 9.10
CA ALA A 67 27.01 -6.77 10.10
C ALA A 67 28.44 -6.20 10.04
N GLY A 68 28.56 -4.87 10.03
CA GLY A 68 29.84 -4.17 9.94
C GLY A 68 30.38 -3.94 8.52
N SER A 69 29.72 -4.49 7.49
CA SER A 69 30.06 -4.22 6.10
C SER A 69 29.84 -2.75 5.71
N ARG A 70 30.62 -2.26 4.75
CA ARG A 70 30.55 -0.88 4.25
C ARG A 70 30.61 -0.82 2.73
N LEU A 71 29.81 0.04 2.12
CA LEU A 71 29.76 0.28 0.68
C LEU A 71 29.95 1.78 0.36
N PRO A 72 31.08 2.39 0.76
CA PRO A 72 31.25 3.82 0.64
C PRO A 72 31.43 4.27 -0.82
N ASP A 73 30.98 5.49 -1.10
CA ASP A 73 31.37 6.25 -2.29
C ASP A 73 32.73 6.96 -2.13
N GLU A 74 33.12 7.74 -3.13
CA GLU A 74 34.39 8.48 -3.17
C GLU A 74 34.49 9.69 -2.23
N SER A 75 33.41 10.08 -1.55
CA SER A 75 33.42 11.23 -0.65
C SER A 75 34.15 10.94 0.66
N ALA A 76 34.55 12.00 1.38
CA ALA A 76 35.23 11.87 2.67
C ALA A 76 34.40 11.12 3.72
N ARG A 77 33.06 11.26 3.69
CA ARG A 77 32.16 10.50 4.56
C ARG A 77 31.78 9.13 3.97
N GLY A 78 32.02 8.92 2.68
CA GLY A 78 31.65 7.70 1.94
C GLY A 78 30.15 7.58 1.66
N ILE A 79 29.38 8.67 1.79
CA ILE A 79 27.94 8.69 1.50
C ILE A 79 27.49 9.92 0.71
N ASP A 80 28.35 10.93 0.50
CA ASP A 80 28.02 12.20 -0.16
C ASP A 80 28.42 12.28 -1.63
N GLY A 81 29.13 11.26 -2.11
CA GLY A 81 29.59 11.18 -3.48
C GLY A 81 28.49 10.69 -4.42
N VAL A 82 28.85 10.50 -5.67
CA VAL A 82 28.01 9.84 -6.68
C VAL A 82 28.09 8.33 -6.47
N GLY A 83 29.29 7.80 -6.27
CA GLY A 83 29.58 6.38 -6.13
C GLY A 83 29.31 5.55 -7.39
N GLY A 84 29.68 4.27 -7.35
CA GLY A 84 29.48 3.35 -8.47
C GLY A 84 28.04 2.85 -8.60
N VAL A 85 27.78 2.13 -9.69
CA VAL A 85 26.49 1.47 -9.96
C VAL A 85 26.63 -0.04 -9.74
N PHE A 86 25.84 -0.57 -8.82
CA PHE A 86 25.69 -2.01 -8.60
C PHE A 86 24.51 -2.52 -9.45
N ARG A 87 24.81 -3.21 -10.54
CA ARG A 87 23.83 -3.76 -11.47
C ARG A 87 23.54 -5.22 -11.14
N PHE A 88 22.31 -5.51 -10.79
CA PHE A 88 21.77 -6.85 -10.63
C PHE A 88 21.22 -7.32 -11.98
N SER A 89 21.92 -8.25 -12.62
CA SER A 89 21.67 -8.64 -14.02
C SER A 89 21.26 -10.09 -14.17
N ASP A 90 20.29 -10.33 -15.06
CA ASP A 90 19.82 -11.66 -15.47
C ASP A 90 20.72 -12.40 -16.49
N LEU A 91 22.00 -12.03 -16.64
CA LEU A 91 22.90 -12.72 -17.58
C LEU A 91 22.93 -14.24 -17.36
N LEU A 92 22.89 -14.69 -16.09
CA LEU A 92 22.83 -16.12 -15.74
C LEU A 92 21.39 -16.65 -15.57
N GLN A 93 20.38 -15.82 -15.81
CA GLN A 93 18.96 -16.18 -15.67
C GLN A 93 18.63 -16.75 -14.28
N LEU A 94 19.20 -16.14 -13.24
CA LEU A 94 18.99 -16.52 -11.84
C LEU A 94 18.15 -15.45 -11.13
N PRO A 95 17.23 -15.85 -10.23
CA PRO A 95 16.61 -14.91 -9.30
C PRO A 95 17.69 -14.37 -8.36
N GLN A 96 17.68 -13.06 -8.10
CA GLN A 96 18.69 -12.42 -7.29
C GLN A 96 18.11 -11.87 -6.00
N ARG A 97 18.89 -11.96 -4.93
CA ARG A 97 18.51 -11.54 -3.59
C ARG A 97 19.56 -10.64 -2.97
N ILE A 98 19.10 -9.58 -2.31
CA ILE A 98 19.90 -8.68 -1.50
C ILE A 98 19.53 -8.87 -0.03
N ASN A 99 20.53 -9.14 0.80
CA ASN A 99 20.41 -9.23 2.25
C ASN A 99 21.30 -8.17 2.89
N SER A 100 20.78 -7.46 3.91
CA SER A 100 21.50 -6.42 4.65
C SER A 100 21.31 -6.60 6.16
N MET A 101 22.28 -7.20 6.83
CA MET A 101 22.28 -7.32 8.29
C MET A 101 22.69 -6.00 8.95
N SER A 102 21.99 -5.61 10.00
CA SER A 102 22.23 -4.35 10.74
C SER A 102 22.28 -3.13 9.80
N PRO A 103 21.20 -2.85 9.06
CA PRO A 103 21.18 -1.81 8.02
C PRO A 103 21.50 -0.43 8.59
N GLN A 104 22.39 0.29 7.91
CA GLN A 104 22.84 1.65 8.23
C GLN A 104 23.10 2.38 6.90
N PRO A 105 22.98 3.72 6.80
CA PRO A 105 23.34 4.43 5.56
C PRO A 105 24.75 4.11 5.03
N PHE A 106 25.70 3.77 5.91
CA PHE A 106 27.07 3.39 5.56
C PHE A 106 27.25 1.99 4.97
N ASN A 107 26.24 1.11 5.11
CA ASN A 107 26.19 -0.17 4.39
C ASN A 107 25.20 -0.15 3.22
N GLY A 108 24.68 1.04 2.88
CA GLY A 108 23.84 1.25 1.72
C GLY A 108 24.64 1.34 0.44
N PHE A 109 24.06 0.84 -0.65
CA PHE A 109 24.62 0.98 -1.98
C PHE A 109 24.57 2.45 -2.43
N PRO A 110 25.60 3.00 -3.08
CA PRO A 110 25.50 4.33 -3.69
C PRO A 110 24.39 4.36 -4.74
N ASN A 111 24.47 3.49 -5.76
CA ASN A 111 23.44 3.33 -6.78
C ASN A 111 23.16 1.85 -7.03
N VAL A 112 21.89 1.51 -7.23
CA VAL A 112 21.44 0.16 -7.61
C VAL A 112 20.73 0.25 -8.94
N ARG A 113 21.11 -0.61 -9.88
CA ARG A 113 20.42 -0.82 -11.15
C ARG A 113 19.84 -2.22 -11.18
N LEU A 114 18.53 -2.31 -11.38
CA LEU A 114 17.81 -3.57 -11.53
C LEU A 114 17.61 -3.85 -13.01
N ASP A 115 18.25 -4.90 -13.48
CA ASP A 115 18.20 -5.35 -14.86
C ASP A 115 18.09 -6.88 -14.91
N ASN A 116 17.08 -7.38 -14.21
CA ASN A 116 16.85 -8.80 -14.08
C ASN A 116 15.36 -9.11 -14.28
N SER A 117 15.02 -9.74 -15.41
CA SER A 117 13.62 -10.07 -15.73
C SER A 117 12.95 -11.03 -14.73
N LEU A 118 13.73 -11.75 -13.93
CA LEU A 118 13.23 -12.63 -12.86
C LEU A 118 13.00 -11.87 -11.54
N ASN A 119 13.19 -10.56 -11.55
CA ASN A 119 13.11 -9.65 -10.40
C ASN A 119 14.27 -9.83 -9.41
N VAL A 120 14.40 -8.85 -8.53
CA VAL A 120 15.35 -8.88 -7.41
C VAL A 120 14.56 -8.78 -6.11
N THR A 121 14.90 -9.60 -5.12
CA THR A 121 14.25 -9.58 -3.80
C THR A 121 15.14 -8.94 -2.75
N ALA A 122 14.54 -8.25 -1.79
CA ALA A 122 15.18 -7.84 -0.55
C ALA A 122 14.52 -8.63 0.60
N ASP A 123 15.29 -9.51 1.24
CA ASP A 123 14.72 -10.52 2.14
C ASP A 123 15.03 -10.32 3.61
N LEU A 124 16.20 -9.76 3.92
CA LEU A 124 16.68 -9.66 5.29
C LEU A 124 17.27 -8.30 5.56
N GLY A 125 16.67 -7.57 6.51
CA GLY A 125 17.04 -6.23 6.91
C GLY A 125 16.82 -5.17 5.82
N ASN A 126 16.62 -3.94 6.26
CA ASN A 126 16.27 -2.84 5.35
C ASN A 126 17.38 -2.61 4.32
N LEU A 127 16.98 -2.36 3.07
CA LEU A 127 17.89 -1.99 2.00
C LEU A 127 18.09 -0.48 1.99
N HIS A 128 19.33 -0.02 2.04
CA HIS A 128 19.65 1.40 1.84
C HIS A 128 20.28 1.62 0.47
N ILE A 129 19.75 2.60 -0.26
CA ILE A 129 20.27 3.09 -1.54
C ILE A 129 20.47 4.60 -1.37
N ASN A 130 21.71 5.07 -1.41
CA ASN A 130 22.05 6.43 -1.01
C ASN A 130 21.71 7.47 -2.08
N ASN A 131 21.76 7.11 -3.37
CA ASN A 131 21.59 8.04 -4.49
C ASN A 131 20.48 7.61 -5.48
N ASN A 132 20.64 6.53 -6.26
CA ASN A 132 19.66 6.16 -7.29
C ASN A 132 19.27 4.68 -7.25
N LEU A 133 17.96 4.42 -7.29
CA LEU A 133 17.38 3.13 -7.66
C LEU A 133 16.87 3.20 -9.11
N ASP A 134 17.58 2.56 -10.03
CA ASP A 134 17.30 2.56 -11.46
C ASP A 134 16.68 1.25 -11.92
N PHE A 135 15.59 1.34 -12.67
CA PHE A 135 14.84 0.21 -13.22
C PHE A 135 15.04 0.08 -14.72
N VAL A 136 15.77 -0.96 -15.14
CA VAL A 136 15.90 -1.35 -16.55
C VAL A 136 14.92 -2.47 -16.86
N ASN A 137 15.03 -3.60 -16.14
CA ASN A 137 14.18 -4.78 -16.27
C ASN A 137 13.90 -5.42 -14.90
N GLY A 138 12.69 -5.96 -14.75
CA GLY A 138 12.20 -6.55 -13.50
C GLY A 138 11.77 -5.53 -12.44
N ASN A 139 11.51 -6.07 -11.25
CA ASN A 139 10.98 -5.36 -10.08
C ASN A 139 11.89 -5.56 -8.85
N LEU A 140 11.71 -4.72 -7.84
CA LEU A 140 12.26 -4.96 -6.49
C LEU A 140 11.14 -5.50 -5.59
N ILE A 141 11.26 -6.73 -5.10
CA ILE A 141 10.26 -7.35 -4.24
C ILE A 141 10.73 -7.29 -2.79
N LEU A 142 9.92 -6.68 -1.92
CA LEU A 142 10.24 -6.54 -0.50
C LEU A 142 9.59 -7.65 0.32
N ASN A 143 10.41 -8.53 0.90
CA ASN A 143 9.94 -9.59 1.80
C ASN A 143 9.95 -9.10 3.25
N ASN A 144 8.99 -8.22 3.59
CA ASN A 144 8.83 -7.60 4.91
C ASN A 144 9.98 -6.68 5.38
N VAL A 145 10.78 -6.16 4.44
CA VAL A 145 11.85 -5.19 4.72
C VAL A 145 11.56 -3.86 4.05
N ASP A 146 12.10 -2.76 4.60
CA ASP A 146 12.00 -1.46 3.96
C ASP A 146 13.14 -1.25 2.96
N VAL A 147 12.86 -0.50 1.88
CA VAL A 147 13.90 0.07 1.03
C VAL A 147 13.90 1.58 1.21
N ASN A 148 15.03 2.13 1.66
CA ASN A 148 15.26 3.57 1.73
C ASN A 148 16.02 4.02 0.49
N VAL A 149 15.45 4.97 -0.25
CA VAL A 149 16.13 5.59 -1.39
C VAL A 149 16.37 7.07 -1.10
N GLY A 150 17.65 7.43 -1.02
CA GLY A 150 18.10 8.79 -0.75
C GLY A 150 18.39 9.08 0.71
N ARG A 151 18.73 10.35 0.95
CA ARG A 151 18.91 10.99 2.25
C ARG A 151 18.12 12.29 2.25
N GLN A 152 18.24 13.12 3.29
CA GLN A 152 17.46 14.36 3.43
C GLN A 152 17.46 15.20 2.13
N GLY A 153 16.32 15.26 1.44
CA GLY A 153 16.15 16.01 0.19
C GLY A 153 16.84 15.44 -1.04
N THR A 154 17.44 14.26 -0.96
CA THR A 154 18.16 13.61 -2.06
C THR A 154 17.53 12.26 -2.39
N GLY A 155 18.09 11.57 -3.39
CA GLY A 155 17.63 10.26 -3.81
C GLY A 155 16.67 10.31 -4.99
N THR A 156 16.92 9.48 -5.99
CA THR A 156 16.09 9.39 -7.20
C THR A 156 15.68 7.94 -7.43
N ILE A 157 14.50 7.77 -8.04
CA ILE A 157 14.08 6.48 -8.58
C ILE A 157 13.86 6.71 -10.07
N THR A 158 14.54 5.94 -10.91
CA THR A 158 14.55 6.15 -12.36
C THR A 158 14.09 4.89 -13.09
N GLY A 159 13.61 5.05 -14.32
CA GLY A 159 13.19 3.93 -15.19
C GLY A 159 11.88 3.21 -14.80
N PHE A 160 11.22 3.63 -13.71
CA PHE A 160 10.04 2.93 -13.18
C PHE A 160 8.81 3.02 -14.10
N SER A 161 8.02 1.95 -14.11
CA SER A 161 6.79 1.82 -14.88
C SER A 161 5.85 0.76 -14.31
N HIS A 162 4.70 0.55 -14.94
CA HIS A 162 3.78 -0.55 -14.58
C HIS A 162 4.38 -1.97 -14.72
N ARG A 163 5.60 -2.10 -15.25
CA ARG A 163 6.34 -3.37 -15.32
C ARG A 163 7.62 -3.39 -14.48
N ASN A 164 8.01 -2.23 -13.94
CA ASN A 164 9.26 -2.06 -13.21
C ASN A 164 9.04 -1.13 -12.03
N PHE A 165 8.78 -1.72 -10.87
CA PHE A 165 8.42 -1.00 -9.66
C PHE A 165 8.80 -1.80 -8.41
N ILE A 166 8.44 -1.28 -7.25
CA ILE A 166 8.70 -1.90 -5.95
C ILE A 166 7.44 -2.62 -5.46
N VAL A 167 7.53 -3.93 -5.21
CA VAL A 167 6.42 -4.73 -4.68
C VAL A 167 6.51 -4.75 -3.15
N THR A 168 5.50 -4.22 -2.46
CA THR A 168 5.45 -4.11 -0.99
C THR A 168 4.66 -5.23 -0.30
N GLY A 169 4.05 -6.12 -1.10
CA GLY A 169 3.15 -7.19 -0.64
C GLY A 169 1.73 -6.67 -0.38
N SER A 170 0.76 -7.59 -0.38
CA SER A 170 -0.68 -7.28 -0.24
C SER A 170 -1.17 -7.07 1.20
N ALA A 171 -0.39 -7.45 2.21
CA ALA A 171 -0.80 -7.35 3.61
C ALA A 171 -0.88 -5.88 4.10
N MET A 172 -1.62 -5.64 5.19
CA MET A 172 -1.65 -4.32 5.85
C MET A 172 -0.33 -3.97 6.54
N THR A 173 0.52 -4.95 6.82
CA THR A 173 1.82 -4.80 7.48
C THR A 173 2.94 -5.36 6.63
N GLY A 174 4.16 -4.89 6.89
CA GLY A 174 5.38 -5.35 6.22
C GLY A 174 6.28 -4.20 5.76
N GLY A 175 7.07 -4.48 4.73
CA GLY A 175 8.02 -3.56 4.12
C GLY A 175 7.38 -2.42 3.32
N GLY A 176 8.12 -1.36 3.06
CA GLY A 176 7.69 -0.25 2.22
C GLY A 176 8.86 0.51 1.62
N LEU A 177 8.53 1.45 0.72
CA LEU A 177 9.49 2.41 0.20
C LEU A 177 9.57 3.60 1.15
N VAL A 178 10.78 3.94 1.56
CA VAL A 178 11.12 5.11 2.36
C VAL A 178 11.82 6.15 1.50
N ARG A 179 11.31 7.37 1.52
CA ARG A 179 11.87 8.56 0.85
C ARG A 179 12.09 9.65 1.89
N ASN A 180 13.04 10.54 1.67
CA ASN A 180 13.48 11.51 2.67
C ASN A 180 13.24 12.96 2.20
N THR A 181 12.61 13.78 3.05
CA THR A 181 12.26 15.16 2.74
C THR A 181 13.29 16.15 3.30
N ALA A 182 13.36 17.35 2.72
CA ALA A 182 14.19 18.45 3.21
C ALA A 182 13.41 19.55 3.95
N GLY A 183 12.10 19.33 4.21
CA GLY A 183 11.21 20.33 4.82
C GLY A 183 10.81 21.49 3.91
N VAL A 184 11.38 21.58 2.70
CA VAL A 184 10.94 22.50 1.66
C VAL A 184 9.96 21.82 0.72
N PRO A 185 9.13 22.58 -0.05
CA PRO A 185 8.22 21.99 -1.02
C PRO A 185 8.94 21.07 -2.00
N MET A 186 8.55 19.80 -2.03
CA MET A 186 9.15 18.81 -2.90
C MET A 186 8.16 17.73 -3.32
N SER A 187 8.32 17.24 -4.54
CA SER A 187 7.53 16.14 -5.09
C SER A 187 8.30 14.83 -4.96
N LEU A 188 7.63 13.80 -4.46
CA LEU A 188 8.19 12.46 -4.30
C LEU A 188 7.24 11.42 -4.88
N ASP A 189 7.73 10.68 -5.85
CA ASP A 189 7.04 9.52 -6.40
C ASP A 189 7.38 8.26 -5.59
N PHE A 190 6.35 7.44 -5.38
CA PHE A 190 6.47 6.10 -4.83
C PHE A 190 5.94 5.10 -5.86
N PRO A 191 6.80 4.55 -6.74
CA PRO A 191 6.43 3.52 -7.70
C PRO A 191 6.30 2.18 -6.99
N ILE A 192 5.17 1.98 -6.32
CA ILE A 192 4.89 0.81 -5.49
C ILE A 192 3.68 0.01 -5.99
N GLY A 193 3.57 -1.24 -5.56
CA GLY A 193 2.46 -2.13 -5.86
C GLY A 193 2.34 -3.28 -4.86
N THR A 194 1.19 -3.96 -4.83
CA THR A 194 0.96 -5.09 -3.89
C THR A 194 1.55 -6.39 -4.41
N ASP A 195 1.58 -6.56 -5.73
CA ASP A 195 2.10 -7.73 -6.45
C ASP A 195 2.60 -7.30 -7.84
N LEU A 196 3.12 -8.26 -8.62
CA LEU A 196 3.72 -8.00 -9.95
C LEU A 196 2.73 -7.50 -11.01
N ALA A 197 1.43 -7.66 -10.81
CA ALA A 197 0.37 -7.20 -11.71
C ALA A 197 -0.34 -5.93 -11.19
N SER A 198 -0.11 -5.53 -9.94
CA SER A 198 -0.81 -4.42 -9.28
C SER A 198 0.13 -3.24 -9.06
N TYR A 199 0.40 -2.49 -10.14
CA TYR A 199 1.11 -1.22 -10.05
C TYR A 199 0.15 -0.11 -9.58
N THR A 200 0.31 0.31 -8.32
CA THR A 200 -0.63 1.20 -7.60
C THR A 200 0.15 2.36 -6.94
N PRO A 201 0.85 3.17 -7.74
CA PRO A 201 1.80 4.16 -7.24
C PRO A 201 1.09 5.41 -6.68
N LEU A 202 1.88 6.29 -6.07
CA LEU A 202 1.42 7.61 -5.67
C LEU A 202 2.52 8.66 -5.84
N THR A 203 2.09 9.92 -5.85
CA THR A 203 2.96 11.09 -5.74
C THR A 203 2.50 11.91 -4.54
N ILE A 204 3.45 12.37 -3.73
CA ILE A 204 3.21 13.31 -2.64
C ILE A 204 4.01 14.59 -2.88
N ASN A 205 3.31 15.73 -2.86
CA ASN A 205 3.94 17.05 -2.83
C ASN A 205 3.97 17.52 -1.38
N TYR A 206 5.07 17.30 -0.67
CA TYR A 206 5.17 17.54 0.77
C TYR A 206 5.91 18.85 1.08
N THR A 207 5.43 19.57 2.09
CA THR A 207 6.12 20.69 2.74
C THR A 207 5.96 20.56 4.26
N GLY A 208 7.01 20.83 5.04
CA GLY A 208 6.96 20.66 6.49
C GLY A 208 8.36 20.63 7.10
N ILE A 209 8.64 19.71 8.00
CA ILE A 209 9.99 19.48 8.52
C ILE A 209 10.74 18.43 7.68
N PRO A 210 12.09 18.44 7.68
CA PRO A 210 12.86 17.35 7.10
C PRO A 210 12.60 16.03 7.84
N GLN A 211 12.15 15.00 7.14
CA GLN A 211 11.90 13.68 7.72
C GLN A 211 11.79 12.56 6.68
N SER A 212 11.80 11.32 7.13
CA SER A 212 11.50 10.17 6.27
C SER A 212 10.00 9.93 6.19
N ILE A 213 9.52 9.70 4.98
CA ILE A 213 8.15 9.29 4.66
C ILE A 213 8.22 7.89 4.07
N LYS A 214 7.53 6.96 4.72
CA LYS A 214 7.35 5.58 4.25
C LYS A 214 5.97 5.44 3.63
N PHE A 215 5.90 4.77 2.48
CA PHE A 215 4.65 4.23 1.96
C PHE A 215 4.76 2.74 1.67
N ARG A 216 3.66 2.04 1.96
CA ARG A 216 3.31 0.76 1.36
C ARG A 216 1.87 0.82 0.86
N VAL A 217 1.52 -0.13 0.00
CA VAL A 217 0.13 -0.35 -0.41
C VAL A 217 -0.29 -1.76 0.01
N ALA A 218 -1.55 -1.92 0.38
CA ALA A 218 -2.16 -3.17 0.79
C ALA A 218 -3.44 -3.42 -0.01
N ASP A 219 -3.80 -4.70 -0.15
CA ASP A 219 -5.12 -5.10 -0.60
C ASP A 219 -6.13 -4.93 0.52
N ASN A 220 -7.38 -4.67 0.15
CA ASN A 220 -8.49 -4.40 1.05
C ASN A 220 -8.48 -3.00 1.66
N LEU A 221 -9.66 -2.61 2.12
CA LEU A 221 -9.86 -1.39 2.86
C LEU A 221 -9.43 -1.56 4.32
N TYR A 222 -8.68 -0.60 4.86
CA TYR A 222 -8.26 -0.67 6.26
C TYR A 222 -9.46 -0.52 7.22
N ASN A 223 -9.52 -1.45 8.18
CA ASN A 223 -10.50 -1.50 9.26
C ASN A 223 -11.96 -1.37 8.80
N LYS A 224 -12.25 -1.88 7.60
CA LYS A 224 -13.57 -1.87 6.99
C LYS A 224 -13.62 -2.97 5.92
N LEU A 225 -14.76 -3.65 5.76
CA LEU A 225 -14.95 -4.60 4.67
C LEU A 225 -14.81 -3.90 3.31
N ASN A 226 -14.53 -4.65 2.25
CA ASN A 226 -14.48 -4.10 0.91
C ASN A 226 -15.87 -3.68 0.46
N PHE A 227 -16.11 -2.38 0.44
CA PHE A 227 -17.37 -1.83 -0.03
C PHE A 227 -17.28 -1.49 -1.53
N PRO A 228 -18.37 -1.68 -2.29
CA PRO A 228 -18.41 -1.43 -3.73
C PRO A 228 -18.00 -0.02 -4.18
N GLU A 229 -18.18 0.98 -3.32
CA GLU A 229 -17.82 2.38 -3.61
C GLU A 229 -16.35 2.71 -3.42
N TYR A 230 -15.54 1.77 -2.92
CA TYR A 230 -14.11 1.97 -2.71
C TYR A 230 -13.28 1.27 -3.78
N VAL A 231 -12.07 1.78 -4.00
CA VAL A 231 -10.98 0.98 -4.55
C VAL A 231 -10.52 -0.01 -3.48
N ASN A 232 -10.27 -1.25 -3.88
CA ASN A 232 -9.81 -2.35 -3.04
C ASN A 232 -8.31 -2.22 -2.67
N LYS A 233 -7.89 -1.02 -2.27
CA LYS A 233 -6.51 -0.66 -1.92
C LYS A 233 -6.49 0.30 -0.74
N THR A 234 -5.50 0.10 0.11
CA THR A 234 -5.13 1.07 1.14
C THR A 234 -3.68 1.48 0.98
N TRP A 235 -3.45 2.79 0.85
CA TRP A 235 -2.12 3.38 0.94
C TRP A 235 -1.84 3.72 2.40
N ILE A 236 -0.72 3.18 2.90
CA ILE A 236 -0.34 3.29 4.30
C ILE A 236 0.90 4.17 4.36
N MET A 237 0.73 5.35 4.93
CA MET A 237 1.82 6.29 5.15
C MET A 237 2.33 6.14 6.57
N SER A 238 3.64 6.24 6.75
CA SER A 238 4.23 6.42 8.08
C SER A 238 5.32 7.49 8.04
N THR A 239 5.39 8.30 9.09
CA THR A 239 6.43 9.33 9.23
C THR A 239 7.29 9.05 10.45
N THR A 240 8.54 9.51 10.41
CA THR A 240 9.45 9.38 11.56
C THR A 240 9.11 10.35 12.69
N VAL A 241 8.60 11.54 12.34
CA VAL A 241 8.29 12.61 13.29
C VAL A 241 6.86 13.09 13.06
N ILE A 242 6.18 13.45 14.15
CA ILE A 242 4.88 14.12 14.06
C ILE A 242 5.12 15.56 13.62
N ASP A 243 4.51 15.96 12.50
CA ASP A 243 4.62 17.30 11.98
C ASP A 243 3.24 17.95 11.88
N ALA A 244 2.93 18.79 12.86
CA ALA A 244 1.67 19.54 12.90
C ALA A 244 1.58 20.62 11.80
N SER A 245 2.73 21.06 11.27
CA SER A 245 2.82 22.07 10.21
C SER A 245 2.83 21.47 8.81
N ALA A 246 2.97 20.14 8.69
CA ALA A 246 3.03 19.45 7.42
C ALA A 246 1.78 19.72 6.58
N LYS A 247 2.03 20.00 5.32
CA LYS A 247 1.02 20.06 4.26
C LYS A 247 1.46 19.16 3.13
N ALA A 248 0.54 18.38 2.58
CA ALA A 248 0.81 17.67 1.35
C ALA A 248 -0.39 17.60 0.40
N ASP A 249 -0.09 17.58 -0.88
CA ASP A 249 -1.02 17.12 -1.90
C ASP A 249 -0.68 15.67 -2.25
N LEU A 250 -1.69 14.80 -2.23
CA LEU A 250 -1.52 13.35 -2.42
C LEU A 250 -2.28 12.91 -3.66
N THR A 251 -1.55 12.45 -4.68
CA THR A 251 -2.12 11.88 -5.90
C THR A 251 -1.98 10.36 -5.86
N LEU A 252 -3.10 9.65 -5.92
CA LEU A 252 -3.15 8.18 -5.84
C LEU A 252 -3.60 7.59 -7.18
N GLN A 253 -2.82 6.65 -7.71
CA GLN A 253 -3.12 5.91 -8.94
C GLN A 253 -3.48 4.46 -8.64
N HIS A 254 -4.58 3.96 -9.21
CA HIS A 254 -5.01 2.57 -9.13
C HIS A 254 -5.34 2.00 -10.51
N ASN A 255 -5.33 0.67 -10.64
CA ASN A 255 -5.76 -0.02 -11.85
C ASN A 255 -7.28 -0.27 -11.79
N SER A 256 -7.97 -0.23 -12.94
CA SER A 256 -9.43 -0.50 -13.00
C SER A 256 -9.84 -1.85 -12.42
N SER A 257 -8.97 -2.86 -12.44
CA SER A 257 -9.21 -4.16 -11.81
C SER A 257 -9.32 -4.10 -10.28
N GLU A 258 -8.90 -2.98 -9.67
CA GLU A 258 -8.89 -2.76 -8.23
C GLU A 258 -10.16 -2.01 -7.77
N GLU A 259 -11.06 -1.65 -8.67
CA GLU A 259 -12.27 -0.89 -8.36
C GLU A 259 -13.40 -1.78 -7.88
N GLY A 260 -14.12 -1.34 -6.84
CA GLY A 260 -15.46 -1.84 -6.58
C GLY A 260 -16.44 -1.40 -7.69
N ILE A 261 -17.53 -2.15 -7.84
CA ILE A 261 -18.50 -1.93 -8.94
C ILE A 261 -19.15 -0.54 -8.89
N GLU A 262 -19.39 0.00 -7.69
CA GLU A 262 -19.97 1.34 -7.56
C GLU A 262 -18.93 2.43 -7.81
N TYR A 263 -17.67 2.20 -7.43
CA TYR A 263 -16.56 3.08 -7.80
C TYR A 263 -16.45 3.20 -9.33
N PHE A 264 -16.42 2.05 -10.02
CA PHE A 264 -16.34 1.99 -11.48
C PHE A 264 -17.43 2.80 -12.18
N ARG A 265 -18.68 2.72 -11.70
CA ARG A 265 -19.84 3.42 -12.26
C ARG A 265 -19.81 4.93 -12.05
N ASN A 266 -19.17 5.39 -10.98
CA ASN A 266 -19.24 6.78 -10.51
C ASN A 266 -17.86 7.44 -10.41
N ARG A 267 -16.93 7.13 -11.33
CA ARG A 267 -15.58 7.73 -11.32
C ARG A 267 -15.59 9.25 -11.38
N ASP A 268 -16.64 9.88 -11.90
CA ASP A 268 -16.84 11.34 -11.89
C ASP A 268 -17.09 11.91 -10.48
N GLN A 269 -17.47 11.05 -9.53
CA GLN A 269 -17.71 11.37 -8.13
C GLN A 269 -16.55 10.96 -7.22
N ALA A 270 -15.42 10.55 -7.78
CA ALA A 270 -14.31 9.99 -7.01
C ALA A 270 -13.54 11.04 -6.21
N TYR A 271 -13.03 10.62 -5.06
CA TYR A 271 -12.15 11.40 -4.20
C TYR A 271 -11.20 10.50 -3.41
N VAL A 272 -10.12 11.08 -2.90
CA VAL A 272 -9.19 10.39 -2.00
C VAL A 272 -9.65 10.59 -0.55
N THR A 273 -9.96 9.49 0.13
CA THR A 273 -10.46 9.47 1.51
C THR A 273 -9.34 9.10 2.48
N ARG A 274 -9.45 9.59 3.73
CA ARG A 274 -8.52 9.36 4.83
C ARG A 274 -9.25 8.71 5.99
N TYR A 275 -8.62 7.71 6.58
CA TYR A 275 -9.15 7.03 7.75
C TYR A 275 -9.09 7.94 8.99
N ASP A 276 -10.19 7.96 9.75
CA ASP A 276 -10.21 8.54 11.09
C ASP A 276 -11.13 7.72 12.00
N SER A 277 -10.55 7.14 13.04
CA SER A 277 -11.24 6.26 13.99
C SER A 277 -12.34 6.98 14.81
N LYS A 278 -12.38 8.31 14.76
CA LYS A 278 -13.40 9.13 15.43
C LYS A 278 -14.68 9.29 14.60
N LEU A 279 -14.62 8.98 13.31
CA LEU A 279 -15.78 9.06 12.42
C LEU A 279 -16.56 7.75 12.50
N THR A 280 -17.88 7.83 12.57
CA THR A 280 -18.77 6.65 12.52
C THR A 280 -18.53 5.80 11.26
N GLY A 281 -18.32 6.45 10.11
CA GLY A 281 -18.01 5.77 8.84
C GLY A 281 -16.54 5.35 8.67
N LEU A 282 -15.69 5.66 9.65
CA LEU A 282 -14.24 5.44 9.73
C LEU A 282 -13.39 6.13 8.65
N TRP A 283 -14.00 6.65 7.60
CA TRP A 283 -13.36 7.26 6.44
C TRP A 283 -14.05 8.59 6.16
N ASP A 284 -13.26 9.64 5.95
CA ASP A 284 -13.82 10.95 5.66
C ASP A 284 -14.47 11.00 4.26
N ILE A 285 -15.40 11.95 4.11
CA ILE A 285 -16.08 12.21 2.85
C ILE A 285 -15.67 13.61 2.41
N LEU A 286 -15.19 13.71 1.17
CA LEU A 286 -14.81 14.97 0.55
C LEU A 286 -15.61 15.18 -0.73
N PRO A 287 -15.74 16.44 -1.20
CA PRO A 287 -16.28 16.71 -2.53
C PRO A 287 -15.52 15.95 -3.63
N PRO A 288 -16.17 15.62 -4.76
CA PRO A 288 -15.51 14.95 -5.86
C PRO A 288 -14.33 15.77 -6.40
N VAL A 289 -13.30 15.07 -6.84
CA VAL A 289 -12.14 15.66 -7.54
C VAL A 289 -11.98 15.00 -8.89
N PRO A 290 -11.57 15.75 -9.94
CA PRO A 290 -11.44 15.22 -11.29
C PRO A 290 -10.61 13.95 -11.32
N THR A 291 -11.18 12.90 -11.92
CA THR A 291 -10.44 11.67 -12.21
C THR A 291 -9.61 11.85 -13.47
N ILE A 292 -8.30 11.62 -13.36
CA ILE A 292 -7.36 11.70 -14.46
C ILE A 292 -7.04 10.29 -14.96
N THR A 293 -7.06 10.09 -16.28
CA THR A 293 -6.70 8.83 -16.95
C THR A 293 -6.15 9.14 -18.35
N PRO A 294 -5.19 8.38 -18.90
CA PRO A 294 -4.49 7.23 -18.31
C PRO A 294 -3.62 7.60 -17.11
N GLY A 295 -3.12 6.61 -16.37
CA GLY A 295 -2.21 6.83 -15.26
C GLY A 295 -0.87 7.41 -15.72
N THR A 296 -0.38 8.46 -15.06
CA THR A 296 0.85 9.17 -15.45
C THR A 296 1.95 9.10 -14.40
N ILE A 297 1.76 8.40 -13.28
CA ILE A 297 2.84 8.19 -12.30
C ILE A 297 3.73 7.06 -12.83
N THR A 298 4.54 7.37 -13.83
CA THR A 298 5.49 6.48 -14.51
C THR A 298 6.52 7.33 -15.28
N LEU A 299 7.74 6.82 -15.44
CA LEU A 299 8.76 7.43 -16.29
C LEU A 299 8.83 6.81 -17.69
N ARG A 300 7.83 5.99 -18.05
CA ARG A 300 7.67 5.39 -19.38
C ARG A 300 6.30 5.77 -19.94
N ALA A 301 5.77 5.00 -20.91
CA ALA A 301 4.45 5.25 -21.47
C ALA A 301 3.36 5.24 -20.38
N ALA A 302 2.36 6.11 -20.55
CA ALA A 302 1.22 6.20 -19.65
C ALA A 302 0.51 4.84 -19.49
N VAL A 303 -0.03 4.60 -18.30
CA VAL A 303 -0.63 3.32 -17.91
C VAL A 303 -2.11 3.32 -18.28
N PHE A 304 -2.45 2.62 -19.37
CA PHE A 304 -3.85 2.47 -19.78
C PHE A 304 -4.65 1.67 -18.75
N GLY A 305 -5.91 2.03 -18.56
CA GLY A 305 -6.78 1.39 -17.56
C GLY A 305 -6.44 1.75 -16.11
N ALA A 306 -5.56 2.73 -15.88
CA ALA A 306 -5.28 3.31 -14.57
C ALA A 306 -5.92 4.69 -14.41
N TYR A 307 -6.28 5.03 -13.18
CA TYR A 307 -7.04 6.22 -12.83
C TYR A 307 -6.44 6.91 -11.60
N MET A 308 -6.43 8.24 -11.60
CA MET A 308 -5.80 9.07 -10.57
C MET A 308 -6.78 10.08 -10.00
N ASN A 309 -6.68 10.29 -8.68
CA ASN A 309 -7.35 11.42 -8.02
C ASN A 309 -6.35 12.03 -7.03
N THR A 310 -6.44 13.35 -6.87
CA THR A 310 -5.58 14.11 -5.96
C THR A 310 -6.40 14.66 -4.81
N ARG A 311 -5.96 14.43 -3.57
CA ARG A 311 -6.43 15.19 -2.41
C ARG A 311 -5.44 16.29 -2.09
N LEU A 312 -5.97 17.51 -2.07
CA LEU A 312 -5.21 18.72 -1.83
C LEU A 312 -5.17 19.04 -0.33
N ASN A 313 -4.10 19.71 0.10
CA ASN A 313 -3.96 20.31 1.43
C ASN A 313 -4.21 19.32 2.58
N VAL A 314 -3.70 18.09 2.48
CA VAL A 314 -3.67 17.17 3.62
C VAL A 314 -2.79 17.81 4.70
N ALA A 315 -3.41 18.20 5.79
CA ALA A 315 -2.74 18.82 6.93
C ALA A 315 -2.73 17.87 8.13
N THR A 316 -1.78 18.12 9.04
CA THR A 316 -1.67 17.46 10.35
C THR A 316 -1.58 15.95 10.21
N PHE A 317 -0.40 15.45 9.85
CA PHE A 317 -0.16 14.00 9.74
C PHE A 317 0.03 13.39 11.12
N LYS A 318 -0.74 12.33 11.42
CA LYS A 318 -0.40 11.37 12.48
C LYS A 318 0.82 10.56 12.01
N GLN A 319 1.45 9.89 12.96
CA GLN A 319 2.63 9.06 12.66
C GLN A 319 2.31 7.93 11.66
N ILE A 320 1.08 7.42 11.66
CA ILE A 320 0.57 6.45 10.68
C ILE A 320 -0.76 6.96 10.16
N GLU A 321 -0.91 6.95 8.83
CA GLU A 321 -2.12 7.37 8.14
C GLU A 321 -2.53 6.32 7.10
N TYR A 322 -3.83 6.20 6.87
CA TYR A 322 -4.40 5.30 5.89
C TYR A 322 -5.24 6.11 4.91
N PHE A 323 -4.99 5.91 3.62
CA PHE A 323 -5.70 6.55 2.54
C PHE A 323 -6.28 5.50 1.60
N SER A 324 -7.42 5.82 1.00
CA SER A 324 -8.03 5.04 -0.07
C SER A 324 -8.73 5.98 -1.05
N LYS A 325 -9.45 5.42 -2.02
CA LYS A 325 -10.25 6.17 -2.97
C LYS A 325 -11.69 5.67 -2.87
N SER A 326 -12.62 6.60 -2.83
CA SER A 326 -14.06 6.31 -2.77
C SER A 326 -14.78 7.21 -3.78
N VAL A 327 -16.04 6.90 -4.05
CA VAL A 327 -16.96 7.77 -4.79
C VAL A 327 -18.03 8.29 -3.87
N ILE A 328 -18.44 9.55 -4.04
CA ILE A 328 -19.73 9.97 -3.51
C ILE A 328 -20.77 9.20 -4.30
N LYS A 329 -21.63 8.47 -3.60
CA LYS A 329 -22.83 7.93 -4.22
C LYS A 329 -23.65 9.14 -4.67
N LYS A 330 -23.53 9.52 -5.94
CA LYS A 330 -24.54 10.34 -6.61
C LYS A 330 -25.84 9.62 -6.31
N ASP A 331 -26.80 10.35 -5.77
CA ASP A 331 -28.02 9.83 -5.16
C ASP A 331 -28.42 8.48 -5.72
N ILE A 332 -28.62 7.54 -4.80
CA ILE A 332 -29.46 6.35 -4.97
C ILE A 332 -30.31 6.54 -6.22
N ASP A 333 -29.95 5.85 -7.31
CA ASP A 333 -30.90 5.72 -8.41
C ASP A 333 -32.22 5.38 -7.74
N GLU A 334 -33.26 6.11 -8.13
CA GLU A 334 -34.64 5.98 -7.66
C GLU A 334 -35.09 4.49 -7.63
N ASN A 335 -34.35 3.61 -8.31
CA ASN A 335 -34.54 2.18 -8.46
C ASN A 335 -33.43 1.26 -7.89
N THR A 336 -32.38 1.77 -7.24
CA THR A 336 -31.29 0.92 -6.69
C THR A 336 -31.24 0.98 -5.16
N PRO A 337 -31.49 -0.15 -4.44
CA PRO A 337 -31.55 -0.15 -2.98
C PRO A 337 -30.30 0.48 -2.34
N VAL A 338 -30.55 1.37 -1.38
CA VAL A 338 -29.55 1.76 -0.37
C VAL A 338 -28.97 0.47 0.20
N ASN A 339 -27.65 0.41 0.37
CA ASN A 339 -27.03 -0.72 1.06
C ASN A 339 -27.53 -0.69 2.49
N ILE A 340 -28.51 -1.54 2.73
CA ILE A 340 -29.31 -1.60 3.93
C ILE A 340 -28.92 -2.90 4.64
N PRO A 341 -28.63 -2.87 5.95
CA PRO A 341 -28.47 -4.08 6.71
C PRO A 341 -29.72 -4.96 6.56
N ASP A 342 -29.56 -6.14 5.97
CA ASP A 342 -30.65 -7.13 5.84
C ASP A 342 -31.03 -7.73 7.21
N ALA A 343 -30.21 -7.52 8.25
CA ALA A 343 -30.41 -8.06 9.58
C ALA A 343 -29.86 -7.14 10.68
N ILE A 344 -30.50 -7.18 11.85
CA ILE A 344 -29.98 -6.68 13.13
C ILE A 344 -30.02 -7.81 14.17
N SER A 345 -29.08 -7.75 15.12
CA SER A 345 -28.97 -8.66 16.26
C SER A 345 -28.95 -7.88 17.58
N PRO A 346 -30.11 -7.40 18.07
CA PRO A 346 -30.20 -6.60 19.29
C PRO A 346 -30.00 -7.46 20.55
N ASN A 347 -28.77 -7.86 20.81
CA ASN A 347 -28.36 -8.74 21.90
C ASN A 347 -27.44 -8.04 22.93
N GLY A 348 -27.01 -6.81 22.64
CA GLY A 348 -26.17 -5.98 23.51
C GLY A 348 -24.68 -6.31 23.46
N ASP A 349 -24.21 -7.01 22.42
CA ASP A 349 -22.79 -7.30 22.23
C ASP A 349 -22.00 -6.16 21.54
N GLY A 350 -22.69 -5.10 21.11
CA GLY A 350 -22.11 -3.95 20.44
C GLY A 350 -22.02 -4.08 18.91
N PHE A 351 -22.45 -5.20 18.33
CA PHE A 351 -22.41 -5.46 16.89
C PHE A 351 -23.82 -5.66 16.32
N ASN A 352 -24.18 -4.86 15.31
CA ASN A 352 -25.50 -4.90 14.64
C ASN A 352 -26.70 -4.79 15.61
N ASP A 353 -26.52 -4.15 16.77
CA ASP A 353 -27.57 -3.96 17.77
C ASP A 353 -28.69 -3.03 17.29
N VAL A 354 -28.35 -2.12 16.37
CA VAL A 354 -29.28 -1.16 15.79
C VAL A 354 -29.22 -1.18 14.27
N TYR A 355 -30.30 -0.73 13.66
CA TYR A 355 -30.37 -0.58 12.23
C TYR A 355 -29.68 0.74 11.82
N GLU A 356 -28.46 0.66 11.30
CA GLU A 356 -27.67 1.84 10.94
C GLU A 356 -27.82 2.24 9.47
N VAL A 357 -28.25 3.49 9.24
CA VAL A 357 -28.12 4.16 7.94
C VAL A 357 -26.76 4.87 7.91
N VAL A 358 -25.78 4.22 7.28
CA VAL A 358 -24.36 4.65 7.30
C VAL A 358 -23.97 5.66 6.20
N LYS A 359 -24.83 5.89 5.21
CA LYS A 359 -24.57 6.79 4.07
C LYS A 359 -25.59 7.93 4.01
N ARG A 360 -25.33 9.00 4.76
CA ARG A 360 -26.15 10.22 4.79
C ARG A 360 -25.27 11.48 4.90
N LEU A 361 -25.71 12.58 4.32
CA LEU A 361 -25.14 13.90 4.55
C LEU A 361 -25.55 14.42 5.94
N PRO A 362 -24.76 15.30 6.59
CA PRO A 362 -25.16 15.93 7.86
C PRO A 362 -26.47 16.71 7.80
N THR A 363 -26.92 17.09 6.60
CA THR A 363 -28.16 17.82 6.34
C THR A 363 -29.37 16.93 6.07
N ASP A 364 -29.18 15.62 5.95
CA ASP A 364 -30.25 14.70 5.55
C ASP A 364 -31.23 14.43 6.70
N LYS A 365 -32.51 14.66 6.42
CA LYS A 365 -33.62 14.20 7.28
C LYS A 365 -34.10 12.85 6.79
N ILE A 366 -33.88 11.82 7.61
CA ILE A 366 -34.26 10.45 7.30
C ILE A 366 -35.58 10.13 7.98
N ARG A 367 -36.57 9.70 7.22
CA ARG A 367 -37.75 9.05 7.76
C ARG A 367 -37.61 7.55 7.61
N PHE A 368 -37.73 6.83 8.72
CA PHE A 368 -37.61 5.39 8.83
C PHE A 368 -38.89 4.79 9.40
N GLU A 369 -39.49 3.85 8.68
CA GLU A 369 -40.73 3.18 9.07
C GLU A 369 -40.53 1.68 8.99
N VAL A 370 -40.96 0.94 10.01
CA VAL A 370 -40.86 -0.53 10.04
C VAL A 370 -42.25 -1.11 10.22
N TYR A 371 -42.53 -2.14 9.43
CA TYR A 371 -43.79 -2.87 9.35
C TYR A 371 -43.54 -4.35 9.68
N SER A 372 -44.43 -4.94 10.45
CA SER A 372 -44.48 -6.40 10.62
C SER A 372 -44.79 -7.11 9.30
N ARG A 373 -44.61 -8.44 9.30
CA ARG A 373 -45.00 -9.31 8.18
C ARG A 373 -46.45 -9.11 7.70
N ASN A 374 -47.35 -8.68 8.60
CA ASN A 374 -48.76 -8.42 8.31
C ASN A 374 -49.03 -6.96 7.91
N GLN A 375 -48.00 -6.20 7.49
CA GLN A 375 -48.08 -4.80 7.08
C GLN A 375 -48.56 -3.82 8.17
N VAL A 376 -48.52 -4.24 9.43
CA VAL A 376 -48.81 -3.36 10.57
C VAL A 376 -47.55 -2.55 10.88
N LEU A 377 -47.66 -1.22 10.90
CA LEU A 377 -46.59 -0.32 11.29
C LEU A 377 -46.24 -0.55 12.77
N VAL A 378 -44.99 -0.90 13.04
CA VAL A 378 -44.46 -1.21 14.38
C VAL A 378 -43.44 -0.19 14.87
N PHE A 379 -42.79 0.53 13.95
CA PHE A 379 -41.87 1.61 14.29
C PHE A 379 -41.96 2.76 13.28
N GLN A 380 -41.81 4.00 13.73
CA GLN A 380 -41.70 5.19 12.90
C GLN A 380 -40.81 6.24 13.55
N ASP A 381 -39.90 6.81 12.77
CA ASP A 381 -39.12 8.00 13.11
C ASP A 381 -39.03 8.90 11.87
N PHE A 382 -39.28 10.20 12.02
CA PHE A 382 -39.25 11.17 10.92
C PHE A 382 -37.90 11.88 10.77
N ASP A 383 -37.02 11.73 11.75
CA ASP A 383 -35.65 12.25 11.72
C ASP A 383 -34.70 11.22 12.34
N TYR A 384 -34.71 10.03 11.74
CA TYR A 384 -34.07 8.83 12.24
C TYR A 384 -32.57 8.99 12.46
N GLN A 385 -32.14 8.76 13.70
CA GLN A 385 -30.75 8.89 14.15
C GLN A 385 -30.09 7.54 14.47
N ASN A 386 -30.37 6.50 13.68
CA ASN A 386 -29.81 5.14 13.88
C ASN A 386 -30.15 4.55 15.27
N THR A 387 -31.38 4.78 15.73
CA THR A 387 -31.83 4.41 17.09
C THR A 387 -32.65 3.13 17.17
N PHE A 388 -33.04 2.54 16.03
CA PHE A 388 -33.93 1.37 16.02
C PHE A 388 -33.17 0.10 16.39
N ASN A 389 -33.47 -0.43 17.57
CA ASN A 389 -32.87 -1.63 18.16
C ASN A 389 -33.84 -2.83 18.18
N GLY A 390 -34.84 -2.84 17.29
CA GLY A 390 -35.90 -3.87 17.33
C GLY A 390 -36.96 -3.66 18.42
N THR A 391 -37.08 -2.45 18.98
CA THR A 391 -38.19 -2.05 19.86
C THR A 391 -39.22 -1.26 19.06
N GLY A 392 -40.50 -1.64 19.16
CA GLY A 392 -41.58 -0.91 18.51
C GLY A 392 -41.91 0.40 19.22
N ASN A 393 -42.33 1.41 18.46
CA ASN A 393 -42.91 2.65 19.01
C ASN A 393 -44.31 2.95 18.44
N MET A 394 -44.86 2.05 17.61
CA MET A 394 -46.17 2.20 16.99
C MET A 394 -47.14 1.10 17.41
N GLY A 395 -48.43 1.46 17.49
CA GLY A 395 -49.54 0.52 17.70
C GLY A 395 -49.40 -0.35 18.95
N GLY A 396 -49.78 -1.62 18.83
CA GLY A 396 -49.70 -2.60 19.93
C GLY A 396 -48.29 -2.99 20.36
N PHE A 397 -47.25 -2.46 19.70
CA PHE A 397 -45.85 -2.74 19.98
C PHE A 397 -45.12 -1.56 20.63
N MET A 398 -45.84 -0.52 21.05
CA MET A 398 -45.26 0.65 21.69
C MET A 398 -44.48 0.26 22.96
N GLY A 399 -43.16 0.46 22.94
CA GLY A 399 -42.25 0.16 24.04
C GLY A 399 -41.90 -1.32 24.19
N ASN A 400 -42.39 -2.20 23.30
CA ASN A 400 -42.17 -3.64 23.38
C ASN A 400 -41.11 -4.11 22.38
N ASN A 401 -40.30 -5.09 22.79
CA ASN A 401 -39.40 -5.80 21.90
C ASN A 401 -40.20 -6.53 20.81
N LEU A 402 -39.83 -6.28 19.57
CA LEU A 402 -40.42 -6.96 18.42
C LEU A 402 -39.91 -8.40 18.37
N PRO A 403 -40.78 -9.41 18.20
CA PRO A 403 -40.35 -10.81 18.07
C PRO A 403 -39.33 -11.02 16.95
N ASP A 404 -38.48 -12.03 17.08
CA ASP A 404 -37.55 -12.41 16.03
C ASP A 404 -38.31 -12.84 14.77
N GLY A 405 -37.83 -12.40 13.61
CA GLY A 405 -38.49 -12.66 12.34
C GLY A 405 -38.23 -11.59 11.29
N ILE A 406 -38.98 -11.70 10.19
CA ILE A 406 -38.86 -10.81 9.03
C ILE A 406 -39.85 -9.66 9.18
N TYR A 407 -39.31 -8.46 9.04
CA TYR A 407 -40.00 -7.18 8.97
C TYR A 407 -39.75 -6.55 7.61
N TYR A 408 -40.56 -5.56 7.27
CA TYR A 408 -40.38 -4.72 6.11
C TYR A 408 -40.16 -3.30 6.57
N TYR A 409 -39.38 -2.50 5.84
CA TYR A 409 -39.23 -1.09 6.16
C TYR A 409 -39.45 -0.22 4.93
N LEU A 410 -39.64 1.07 5.19
CA LEU A 410 -39.62 2.14 4.21
C LEU A 410 -38.65 3.23 4.68
N ILE A 411 -37.68 3.60 3.84
CA ILE A 411 -36.74 4.70 4.14
C ILE A 411 -36.95 5.83 3.13
N SER A 412 -37.14 7.05 3.60
CA SER A 412 -37.14 8.24 2.74
C SER A 412 -36.16 9.28 3.27
N VAL A 413 -35.50 9.99 2.35
CA VAL A 413 -34.52 11.03 2.68
C VAL A 413 -35.03 12.35 2.11
N ASN A 414 -35.04 13.40 2.93
CA ASN A 414 -35.44 14.76 2.54
C ASN A 414 -36.81 14.84 1.83
N GLY A 415 -37.75 13.96 2.22
CA GLY A 415 -39.10 13.90 1.64
C GLY A 415 -39.20 13.20 0.28
N ALA A 416 -38.11 12.57 -0.20
CA ALA A 416 -38.13 11.75 -1.40
C ALA A 416 -39.04 10.52 -1.27
N LYS A 417 -39.33 9.86 -2.40
CA LYS A 417 -40.10 8.62 -2.42
C LYS A 417 -39.42 7.56 -1.55
N GLY A 418 -40.21 6.90 -0.70
CA GLY A 418 -39.71 5.86 0.19
C GLY A 418 -39.19 4.64 -0.58
N ILE A 419 -38.01 4.17 -0.18
CA ILE A 419 -37.36 2.96 -0.67
C ILE A 419 -37.77 1.80 0.24
N PRO A 420 -38.48 0.78 -0.27
CA PRO A 420 -38.88 -0.36 0.51
C PRO A 420 -37.73 -1.38 0.64
N GLY A 421 -37.75 -2.16 1.71
CA GLY A 421 -36.97 -3.39 1.79
C GLY A 421 -37.35 -4.25 2.99
N TYR A 422 -36.54 -5.26 3.29
CA TYR A 422 -36.78 -6.21 4.38
C TYR A 422 -35.69 -6.12 5.44
N LEU A 423 -36.07 -6.42 6.68
CA LEU A 423 -35.20 -6.44 7.85
C LEU A 423 -35.44 -7.72 8.63
N ILE A 424 -34.37 -8.45 8.92
CA ILE A 424 -34.41 -9.61 9.81
C ILE A 424 -34.02 -9.14 11.22
N ILE A 425 -34.85 -9.47 12.21
CA ILE A 425 -34.50 -9.29 13.63
C ILE A 425 -34.22 -10.69 14.19
N ASN A 426 -33.03 -10.89 14.74
CA ASN A 426 -32.63 -12.16 15.36
C ASN A 426 -31.65 -11.91 16.51
N ARG A 427 -32.04 -12.24 17.74
CA ARG A 427 -31.27 -11.90 18.95
C ARG A 427 -30.28 -12.97 19.37
#